data_AF-A0A540MHS4-F1
#
_entry.id   AF-A0A540MHS4-F1
#
_cell.length_a   1.000
_cell.length_b   1.000
_cell.length_c   1.000
_cell.angle_alpha   90.00
_cell.angle_beta   90.00
_cell.angle_gamma   90.00
#
_symmetry.space_group_name_H-M   'P 1'
#
loop_
_entity.id
_entity.type
_entity.pdbx_description
1 polymer ?
#
loop_
_entity_poly.entity_id
_entity_poly.type
_entity_poly.pdbx_seq_one_letter_code
_entity_poly.pdbx_strand_id
1 'polypeptide(L)'
;MQEYTLHKKEWVKVDSWDNLTISKQEAKAYSKDLSTYCGRLLEDTEDELTELIKKGSVRVGDVSKVLCQDLSKHCSRASVSNGSDGEL
;
A
#
# COMPACT_ATOMS: atom_id res chain seq x y z
N MET A 1 4.35 7.23 -11.60
CA MET A 1 3.97 6.19 -10.62
C MET A 1 3.76 4.90 -11.40
N GLN A 2 4.17 3.74 -10.87
CA GLN A 2 3.91 2.46 -11.52
C GLN A 2 2.40 2.18 -11.56
N GLU A 3 1.87 1.72 -12.69
CA GLU A 3 0.43 1.50 -12.86
C GLU A 3 0.01 0.15 -12.26
N TYR A 4 -1.03 0.17 -11.44
CA TYR A 4 -1.66 -1.01 -10.86
C TYR A 4 -3.16 -0.96 -11.11
N THR A 5 -3.80 -2.12 -11.18
CA THR A 5 -5.25 -2.20 -11.33
C THR A 5 -5.82 -3.30 -10.44
N LEU A 6 -7.12 -3.27 -10.20
CA LEU A 6 -7.78 -4.26 -9.36
C LEU A 6 -8.32 -5.40 -10.23
N HIS A 7 -7.80 -6.61 -10.00
CA HIS A 7 -8.30 -7.84 -10.61
C HIS A 7 -8.65 -8.86 -9.54
N LYS A 8 -9.89 -9.37 -9.53
CA LYS A 8 -10.35 -10.38 -8.55
C LYS A 8 -10.02 -10.01 -7.09
N LYS A 9 -10.12 -8.72 -6.75
CA LYS A 9 -9.81 -8.13 -5.43
C LYS A 9 -8.31 -8.05 -5.08
N GLU A 10 -7.42 -8.29 -6.03
CA GLU A 10 -5.99 -8.14 -5.86
C GLU A 10 -5.46 -7.01 -6.73
N TRP A 11 -4.52 -6.23 -6.19
CA TRP A 11 -3.81 -5.22 -6.96
C TRP A 11 -2.76 -5.89 -7.83
N VAL A 12 -2.92 -5.82 -9.14
CA VAL A 12 -1.98 -6.38 -10.12
C VAL A 12 -1.25 -5.24 -10.81
N LYS A 13 0.06 -5.42 -11.00
CA LYS A 13 0.89 -4.49 -11.76
C LYS A 13 0.51 -4.58 -13.24
N VAL A 14 0.36 -3.44 -13.90
CA VAL A 14 0.02 -3.37 -15.32
C VAL A 14 1.30 -3.26 -16.15
N ASP A 15 1.68 -4.35 -16.81
CA ASP A 15 2.78 -4.33 -17.81
C ASP A 15 2.28 -3.91 -19.20
N SER A 16 1.05 -4.29 -19.55
CA SER A 16 0.35 -3.84 -20.76
C SER A 16 -1.15 -3.84 -20.55
N TRP A 17 -1.80 -2.74 -20.95
CA TRP A 17 -3.25 -2.58 -20.89
C TRP A 17 -4.02 -3.54 -21.79
N ASP A 18 -3.36 -4.10 -22.81
CA ASP A 18 -3.97 -5.01 -23.79
C ASP A 18 -3.91 -6.49 -23.34
N ASN A 19 -3.09 -6.79 -22.32
CA ASN A 19 -2.95 -8.15 -21.76
C ASN A 19 -3.89 -8.42 -20.59
N LEU A 20 -4.76 -7.46 -20.23
CA LEU A 20 -5.68 -7.59 -19.12
C LEU A 20 -6.93 -8.37 -19.53
N THR A 21 -7.32 -9.35 -18.72
CA THR A 21 -8.56 -10.12 -18.92
C THR A 21 -9.81 -9.38 -18.42
N ILE A 22 -9.67 -8.16 -17.90
CA ILE A 22 -10.76 -7.29 -17.41
C ILE A 22 -11.03 -6.14 -18.37
N SER A 23 -12.17 -5.48 -18.21
CA SER A 23 -12.50 -4.28 -19.00
C SER A 23 -11.40 -3.23 -18.87
N LYS A 24 -10.83 -2.82 -20.01
CA LYS A 24 -9.76 -1.80 -20.06
C LYS A 24 -10.20 -0.47 -19.45
N GLN A 25 -11.47 -0.11 -19.59
CA GLN A 25 -12.02 1.12 -19.00
C GLN A 25 -12.08 1.03 -17.47
N GLU A 26 -12.57 -0.10 -16.95
CA GLU A 26 -12.65 -0.36 -15.52
C GLU A 26 -11.25 -0.45 -14.90
N ALA A 27 -10.34 -1.14 -15.57
CA ALA A 27 -8.96 -1.27 -15.12
C ALA A 27 -8.25 0.09 -15.01
N LYS A 28 -8.48 0.97 -15.98
CA LYS A 28 -7.95 2.35 -15.97
C LYS A 28 -8.59 3.21 -14.89
N ALA A 29 -9.88 3.03 -14.63
CA ALA A 29 -10.56 3.73 -13.53
C ALA A 29 -9.91 3.36 -12.18
N TYR A 30 -9.72 2.06 -11.91
CA TYR A 30 -9.05 1.62 -10.68
C TYR A 30 -7.62 2.11 -10.55
N SER A 31 -6.84 2.11 -11.64
CA SER A 31 -5.47 2.65 -11.63
C SER A 31 -5.43 4.13 -11.30
N LYS A 32 -6.38 4.90 -11.86
CA LYS A 32 -6.51 6.33 -11.57
C LYS A 32 -6.91 6.56 -10.11
N ASP A 33 -7.87 5.81 -9.61
CA ASP A 33 -8.34 5.93 -8.23
C ASP A 33 -7.22 5.61 -7.24
N LEU A 34 -6.47 4.53 -7.50
CA LEU A 34 -5.30 4.17 -6.70
C LEU A 34 -4.21 5.24 -6.75
N SER A 35 -3.87 5.74 -7.93
CA SER A 35 -2.86 6.80 -8.07
C SER A 35 -3.27 8.09 -7.33
N THR A 36 -4.55 8.44 -7.41
CA THR A 36 -5.11 9.60 -6.70
C THR A 36 -5.05 9.38 -5.18
N TYR A 37 -5.40 8.19 -4.72
CA TYR A 37 -5.30 7.81 -3.32
C TYR A 37 -3.86 7.87 -2.81
N CYS A 38 -2.89 7.30 -3.53
CA CYS A 38 -1.47 7.38 -3.16
C CYS A 38 -0.97 8.84 -3.12
N GLY A 39 -1.43 9.68 -4.04
CA GLY A 39 -1.12 11.11 -4.03
C GLY A 39 -1.62 11.80 -2.76
N ARG A 40 -2.89 11.60 -2.40
CA ARG A 40 -3.47 12.14 -1.15
C ARG A 40 -2.79 11.59 0.10
N LEU A 41 -2.53 10.29 0.13
CA LEU A 41 -1.84 9.64 1.25
C LEU A 41 -0.48 10.28 1.49
N LEU A 42 0.29 10.55 0.44
CA LEU A 42 1.56 11.25 0.56
C LEU A 42 1.36 12.71 1.01
N GLU A 43 0.42 13.44 0.42
CA GLU A 43 0.09 14.82 0.84
C GLU A 43 -0.26 14.90 2.33
N ASP A 44 -1.04 13.95 2.84
CA ASP A 44 -1.48 13.91 4.23
C ASP A 44 -0.37 13.47 5.22
N THR A 45 0.64 12.72 4.77
CA THR A 45 1.57 12.01 5.67
C THR A 45 3.05 12.33 5.47
N GLU A 46 3.44 12.97 4.36
CA GLU A 46 4.84 13.18 3.99
C GLU A 46 5.62 13.97 5.05
N ASP A 47 5.04 15.07 5.54
CA ASP A 47 5.67 15.92 6.56
C ASP A 47 5.90 15.14 7.86
N GLU A 48 4.88 14.42 8.35
CA GLU A 48 4.98 13.67 9.60
C GLU A 48 5.94 12.48 9.47
N LEU A 49 5.89 11.74 8.35
CA LEU A 49 6.81 10.66 8.06
C LEU A 49 8.26 11.17 8.01
N THR A 50 8.48 12.33 7.39
CA THR A 50 9.79 12.98 7.31
C THR A 50 10.32 13.34 8.70
N GLU A 51 9.48 13.87 9.58
CA GLU A 51 9.86 14.18 10.95
C GLU A 51 10.18 12.93 11.77
N LEU A 52 9.45 11.82 11.57
CA LEU A 52 9.76 10.54 12.21
C LEU A 52 11.11 9.98 11.74
N ILE A 53 11.42 10.09 10.44
CA ILE A 53 12.72 9.66 9.88
C ILE A 53 13.86 10.50 10.45
N LYS A 54 13.73 11.83 10.46
CA LYS A 54 14.75 12.75 11.02
C LYS A 54 15.05 12.46 12.49
N LYS A 55 14.03 12.10 13.27
CA LYS A 55 14.16 11.74 14.69
C LYS A 55 14.77 10.35 14.92
N GLY A 56 14.95 9.55 13.86
CA GLY A 56 15.41 8.16 13.97
C GLY A 56 14.34 7.18 14.45
N SER A 57 13.06 7.57 14.40
CA SER A 57 11.93 6.75 14.85
C SER A 57 11.52 5.68 13.83
N VAL A 58 12.03 5.75 12.59
CA VAL A 58 11.75 4.79 11.51
C VAL A 58 12.97 3.92 11.27
N ARG A 59 12.82 2.59 11.41
CA ARG A 59 13.89 1.63 11.09
C ARG A 59 13.90 1.35 9.59
N VAL A 60 15.04 0.90 9.08
CA VAL A 60 15.17 0.43 7.70
C VAL A 60 14.17 -0.72 7.48
N GLY A 61 13.32 -0.59 6.45
CA GLY A 61 12.26 -1.55 6.13
C GLY A 61 10.90 -1.28 6.79
N ASP A 62 10.82 -0.42 7.81
CA ASP A 62 9.58 -0.18 8.57
C ASP A 62 8.69 0.93 7.97
N VAL A 63 9.10 1.56 6.87
CA VAL A 63 8.34 2.67 6.24
C VAL A 63 6.90 2.25 5.93
N SER A 64 6.70 1.06 5.36
CA SER A 64 5.35 0.56 5.03
C SER A 64 4.48 0.37 6.28
N LYS A 65 5.07 -0.11 7.37
CA LYS A 65 4.39 -0.31 8.65
C LYS A 65 3.97 1.03 9.26
N VAL A 66 4.91 1.97 9.37
CA VAL A 66 4.65 3.31 9.93
C VAL A 66 3.57 4.02 9.12
N LEU A 67 3.69 4.01 7.79
CA LEU A 67 2.73 4.66 6.92
C LEU A 67 1.33 4.04 7.04
N CYS A 68 1.21 2.71 7.06
CA CYS A 68 -0.09 2.05 7.06
C CYS A 68 -0.75 1.97 8.45
N GLN A 69 0.03 1.77 9.53
CA GLN A 69 -0.50 1.56 10.87
C GLN A 69 -0.54 2.85 11.70
N ASP A 70 0.55 3.62 11.69
CA ASP A 70 0.73 4.73 12.63
C ASP A 70 0.17 6.04 12.06
N LEU A 71 0.51 6.36 10.81
CA LEU A 71 0.12 7.62 10.15
C LEU A 71 -1.30 7.51 9.58
N SER A 72 -1.50 6.65 8.58
CA SER A 72 -2.77 6.57 7.85
C SER A 72 -3.84 5.69 8.50
N LYS A 73 -3.44 4.80 9.43
CA LYS A 73 -4.32 3.92 10.20
C LYS A 73 -5.23 3.02 9.34
N HIS A 74 -4.82 2.72 8.11
CA HIS A 74 -5.55 1.82 7.22
C HIS A 74 -5.28 0.34 7.51
N CYS A 75 -4.12 0.02 8.09
CA CYS A 75 -3.81 -1.33 8.52
C CYS A 75 -4.13 -1.48 10.01
N SER A 76 -4.95 -2.48 10.36
CA SER A 76 -5.01 -2.93 11.75
C SER A 76 -3.65 -3.47 12.15
N ARG A 77 -3.20 -3.13 13.36
CA ARG A 77 -2.04 -3.81 13.94
C ARG A 77 -2.41 -5.28 14.02
N ALA A 78 -1.69 -6.13 13.29
CA ALA A 78 -1.89 -7.56 13.37
C ALA A 78 -1.87 -7.91 14.86
N SER A 79 -2.97 -8.44 15.38
CA SER A 79 -2.93 -9.11 16.67
C SER A 79 -1.87 -10.18 16.48
N VAL A 80 -0.76 -10.04 17.22
CA VAL A 80 0.24 -11.09 17.30
C VAL A 80 -0.50 -12.30 17.83
N SER A 81 -0.94 -13.15 16.91
CA SER A 81 -1.37 -14.48 17.25
C SER A 81 -0.03 -15.16 17.49
N ASN A 82 0.32 -15.37 18.77
CA ASN A 82 1.37 -16.32 19.13
C ASN A 82 0.91 -17.69 18.62
N GLY A 83 1.09 -17.95 17.33
CA GLY A 83 1.13 -19.29 16.78
C GLY A 83 2.51 -19.83 17.08
N SER A 84 2.69 -20.28 18.31
CA SER A 84 3.79 -21.17 18.68
C SER A 84 3.82 -22.36 17.71
N ASP A 85 5.01 -22.53 17.14
CA ASP A 85 5.65 -23.75 16.64
C ASP A 85 4.97 -25.08 17.02
N GLY A 86 4.83 -25.99 16.05
CA GLY A 86 4.33 -27.36 16.27
C GLY A 86 4.14 -28.19 14.98
N GLU A 87 5.24 -28.74 14.47
CA GLU A 87 5.45 -30.13 13.99
C GLU A 87 4.35 -30.87 13.17
N LEU A 88 4.67 -31.20 11.90
CA LEU A 88 4.89 -32.58 11.36
C LEU A 88 5.25 -32.55 9.86
#